data_AF-A0A0K9Y1S0-F1
#
_entry.id   AF-A0A0K9Y1S0-F1
#
_cell.length_a   1.000
_cell.length_b   1.000
_cell.length_c   1.000
_cell.angle_alpha   90.00
_cell.angle_beta   90.00
_cell.angle_gamma   90.00
#
_symmetry.space_group_name_H-M   'P 1'
#
loop_
_entity.id
_entity.type
_entity.pdbx_description
1 polymer ?
#
loop_
_entity_poly.entity_id
_entity_poly.type
_entity_poly.pdbx_seq_one_letter_code
_entity_poly.pdbx_strand_id
1 'polypeptide(L)'
;MKTNSIRKYSDYELHLLIQKKNKTAFSLLYEYYGSMIYGLATHALKSKELADEIVELTFVKVWDSIYLFELQKKTFCMWLVGLFIATAQDYLESKNIEFVFKNLGFPNFTFEIIGEKAC
;
A
#
# COMPACT_ATOMS: atom_id res chain seq x y z
N MET A 1 2.29 -22.85 13.09
CA MET A 1 1.47 -23.17 11.91
C MET A 1 1.00 -21.87 11.27
N LYS A 2 1.47 -21.53 10.07
CA LYS A 2 0.69 -20.69 9.16
C LYS A 2 0.47 -21.50 7.90
N THR A 3 -0.81 -21.73 7.66
CA THR A 3 -1.40 -22.55 6.61
C THR A 3 -0.85 -22.15 5.25
N ASN A 4 -0.53 -23.16 4.45
CA ASN A 4 -0.21 -23.02 3.04
C ASN A 4 -1.45 -22.45 2.32
N SER A 5 -1.60 -21.12 2.29
CA SER A 5 -2.69 -20.46 1.55
C SER A 5 -2.38 -20.54 0.07
N ILE A 6 -3.01 -21.50 -0.61
CA ILE A 6 -3.09 -21.54 -2.07
C ILE A 6 -3.83 -20.26 -2.49
N ARG A 7 -3.15 -19.36 -3.21
CA ARG A 7 -3.81 -18.17 -3.79
C ARG A 7 -4.97 -18.65 -4.66
N LYS A 8 -6.20 -18.32 -4.27
CA LYS A 8 -7.45 -18.69 -4.97
C LYS A 8 -7.62 -18.00 -6.32
N TYR A 9 -7.09 -16.79 -6.45
CA TYR A 9 -7.21 -15.94 -7.64
C TYR A 9 -5.84 -15.35 -7.96
N SER A 10 -5.57 -15.19 -9.25
CA SER A 10 -4.46 -14.38 -9.75
C SER A 10 -4.72 -12.89 -9.52
N ASP A 11 -3.67 -12.07 -9.61
CA ASP A 11 -3.79 -10.61 -9.51
C ASP A 11 -4.74 -10.04 -10.59
N TYR A 12 -4.75 -10.64 -11.79
CA TYR A 12 -5.65 -10.27 -12.88
C TYR A 12 -7.11 -10.50 -12.51
N GLU A 13 -7.43 -11.69 -12.00
CA GLU A 13 -8.78 -12.05 -11.61
C GLU A 13 -9.28 -11.19 -10.44
N LEU A 14 -8.42 -10.93 -9.44
CA LEU A 14 -8.74 -10.02 -8.34
C LEU A 14 -9.05 -8.62 -8.87
N HIS A 15 -8.23 -8.07 -9.75
CA HIS A 15 -8.48 -6.77 -10.37
C HIS A 15 -9.86 -6.70 -11.04
N LEU A 16 -10.20 -7.68 -11.91
CA LEU A 16 -11.49 -7.69 -12.61
C LEU A 16 -12.68 -7.83 -11.64
N LEU A 17 -12.54 -8.63 -10.58
CA LEU A 17 -13.59 -8.79 -9.58
C LEU A 17 -13.78 -7.52 -8.74
N ILE A 18 -12.69 -6.87 -8.33
CA ILE A 18 -12.74 -5.65 -7.51
C ILE A 18 -13.26 -4.46 -8.34
N GLN A 19 -12.95 -4.39 -9.64
CA GLN A 19 -13.59 -3.42 -10.55
C GLN A 19 -15.12 -3.54 -10.56
N LYS A 20 -15.65 -4.76 -10.42
CA LYS A 20 -17.09 -5.04 -10.28
C LYS A 20 -17.59 -4.86 -8.83
N LYS A 21 -16.82 -4.17 -7.99
CA LYS A 21 -17.11 -3.90 -6.56
C LYS A 21 -17.38 -5.18 -5.75
N ASN A 22 -16.70 -6.28 -6.09
CA ASN A 22 -16.76 -7.51 -5.31
C ASN A 22 -15.94 -7.36 -4.00
N LYS A 23 -16.65 -7.25 -2.88
CA LYS A 23 -16.03 -7.09 -1.55
C LYS A 23 -15.20 -8.31 -1.12
N THR A 24 -15.64 -9.52 -1.45
CA THR A 24 -14.90 -10.75 -1.11
C THR A 24 -13.55 -10.81 -1.82
N ALA A 25 -13.50 -10.41 -3.09
CA ALA A 25 -12.24 -10.31 -3.83
C ALA A 25 -11.30 -9.27 -3.21
N PHE A 26 -11.84 -8.14 -2.73
CA PHE A 26 -11.06 -7.13 -2.04
C PHE A 26 -10.52 -7.61 -0.68
N SER A 27 -11.31 -8.36 0.09
CA SER A 27 -10.83 -9.00 1.32
C SER A 27 -9.69 -9.98 1.03
N LEU A 28 -9.81 -10.82 0.00
CA LEU A 28 -8.73 -11.72 -0.43
C LEU A 28 -7.47 -10.97 -0.89
N LEU A 29 -7.64 -9.84 -1.56
CA LEU A 29 -6.52 -8.98 -1.92
C LEU A 29 -5.77 -8.50 -0.66
N TYR A 30 -6.50 -8.06 0.36
CA TYR A 30 -5.92 -7.67 1.63
C TYR A 30 -5.19 -8.83 2.31
N GLU A 31 -5.75 -10.04 2.28
CA GLU A 31 -5.05 -11.24 2.79
C GLU A 31 -3.74 -11.52 2.06
N TYR A 32 -3.68 -11.31 0.74
CA TYR A 32 -2.50 -11.61 -0.07
C TYR A 32 -1.39 -10.57 0.11
N TYR A 33 -1.76 -9.30 0.23
CA TYR A 33 -0.84 -8.17 0.15
C TYR A 33 -0.68 -7.39 1.44
N GLY A 34 -1.66 -7.45 2.35
CA GLY A 34 -1.69 -6.63 3.57
C GLY A 34 -0.47 -6.85 4.44
N SER A 35 -0.06 -8.10 4.66
CA SER A 35 1.14 -8.40 5.46
C SER A 35 2.44 -7.87 4.83
N MET A 36 2.55 -7.92 3.50
CA MET A 36 3.70 -7.39 2.78
C MET A 36 3.76 -5.86 2.84
N ILE A 37 2.64 -5.19 2.55
CA ILE A 37 2.55 -3.73 2.59
C ILE A 37 2.78 -3.21 4.01
N TYR A 38 2.23 -3.88 5.02
CA TYR A 38 2.47 -3.53 6.42
C TYR A 38 3.93 -3.73 6.83
N GLY A 39 4.60 -4.79 6.35
CA GLY A 39 6.04 -4.97 6.55
C GLY A 39 6.88 -3.85 5.93
N LEU A 40 6.53 -3.41 4.71
CA LEU A 40 7.18 -2.26 4.07
C LEU A 40 6.89 -0.97 4.84
N ALA A 41 5.66 -0.76 5.30
CA ALA A 41 5.27 0.45 6.01
C ALA A 41 6.00 0.59 7.34
N THR A 42 6.04 -0.47 8.15
CA THR A 42 6.75 -0.45 9.44
C THR A 42 8.25 -0.25 9.28
N HIS A 43 8.85 -0.81 8.22
CA HIS A 43 10.26 -0.57 7.90
C HIS A 43 10.52 0.87 7.43
N ALA A 44 9.69 1.38 6.52
CA ALA A 44 9.92 2.66 5.86
C ALA A 44 9.62 3.85 6.76
N LEU A 45 8.56 3.77 7.58
CA LEU A 45 8.07 4.88 8.43
C LEU A 45 8.68 4.87 9.83
N LYS A 46 9.16 3.71 10.31
CA LYS A 46 9.69 3.53 11.67
C LYS A 46 8.72 3.95 12.80
N SER A 47 7.42 4.04 12.51
CA SER A 47 6.33 4.25 13.46
C SER A 47 5.23 3.27 13.14
N LYS A 48 4.71 2.60 14.18
CA LYS A 48 3.63 1.64 14.03
C LYS A 48 2.30 2.36 13.75
N GLU A 49 2.08 3.47 14.45
CA GLU A 49 0.87 4.28 14.34
C GLU A 49 0.69 4.80 12.91
N LEU A 50 1.75 5.40 12.34
CA LEU A 50 1.73 5.86 10.95
C LEU A 50 1.56 4.69 9.97
N ALA A 51 2.20 3.55 10.24
CA ALA A 51 2.08 2.37 9.38
C ALA A 51 0.64 1.82 9.37
N ASP A 52 0.00 1.68 10.54
CA ASP A 52 -1.39 1.20 10.64
C ASP A 52 -2.34 2.10 9.82
N GLU A 53 -2.27 3.42 10.03
CA GLU A 53 -3.14 4.40 9.36
C GLU A 53 -2.91 4.47 7.84
N ILE A 54 -1.65 4.55 7.41
CA ILE A 54 -1.33 4.68 5.98
C ILE A 54 -1.66 3.40 5.23
N VAL A 55 -1.48 2.23 5.82
CA VAL A 55 -1.86 0.95 5.17
C VAL A 55 -3.36 0.87 4.98
N GLU A 56 -4.16 1.22 5.98
CA GLU A 56 -5.62 1.26 5.84
C GLU A 56 -6.05 2.21 4.71
N LEU A 57 -5.53 3.45 4.73
CA LEU A 57 -5.79 4.43 3.67
C LEU A 57 -5.34 3.96 2.29
N THR A 58 -4.22 3.24 2.21
CA THR A 58 -3.72 2.67 0.95
C THR A 58 -4.74 1.71 0.37
N PHE A 59 -5.29 0.80 1.18
CA PHE A 59 -6.29 -0.16 0.70
C PHE A 59 -7.62 0.51 0.37
N VAL A 60 -8.04 1.56 1.10
CA VAL A 60 -9.17 2.40 0.68
C VAL A 60 -8.92 2.98 -0.72
N LYS A 61 -7.74 3.57 -0.96
CA LYS A 61 -7.38 4.08 -2.28
C LYS A 61 -7.29 2.98 -3.35
N VAL A 62 -6.91 1.75 -3.01
CA VAL A 62 -6.96 0.60 -3.94
C VAL A 62 -8.40 0.35 -4.37
N TRP A 63 -9.35 0.28 -3.44
CA TRP A 63 -10.76 0.05 -3.74
C TRP A 63 -11.35 1.09 -4.69
N ASP A 64 -10.92 2.34 -4.52
CA ASP A 64 -11.37 3.44 -5.35
C ASP A 64 -10.65 3.48 -6.70
N SER A 65 -9.34 3.21 -6.73
CA SER A 65 -8.48 3.43 -7.90
C SER A 65 -8.19 2.16 -8.72
N ILE A 66 -8.78 1.02 -8.38
CA ILE A 66 -8.50 -0.27 -9.03
C ILE A 66 -8.73 -0.24 -10.55
N TYR A 67 -9.61 0.65 -11.03
CA TYR A 67 -9.92 0.81 -12.45
C TYR A 67 -8.76 1.41 -13.24
N LEU A 68 -7.84 2.11 -12.58
CA LEU A 68 -6.63 2.70 -13.18
C LEU A 68 -5.49 1.67 -13.32
N PHE A 69 -5.62 0.49 -12.72
CA PHE A 69 -4.59 -0.53 -12.81
C PHE A 69 -4.58 -1.16 -14.21
N GLU A 70 -3.42 -1.06 -14.87
CA GLU A 70 -3.18 -1.65 -16.20
C GLU A 70 -2.10 -2.74 -16.10
N LEU A 71 -2.50 -4.01 -16.18
CA LEU A 71 -1.58 -5.15 -16.02
C LEU A 71 -0.40 -5.17 -17.00
N GLN A 72 -0.57 -4.61 -18.21
CA GLN A 72 0.49 -4.64 -19.22
C GLN A 72 1.64 -3.68 -18.91
N LYS A 73 1.44 -2.71 -18.01
CA LYS A 73 2.44 -1.67 -17.70
C LYS A 73 3.29 -2.01 -16.47
N LYS A 74 2.69 -2.62 -15.44
CA LYS A 74 3.33 -2.92 -14.16
C LYS A 74 2.71 -4.15 -13.51
N THR A 75 3.49 -4.89 -12.73
CA THR A 75 2.93 -5.93 -11.85
C THR A 75 2.02 -5.28 -10.80
N PHE A 76 1.03 -6.03 -10.32
CA PHE A 76 0.11 -5.53 -9.29
C PHE A 76 0.85 -5.11 -8.02
N CYS A 77 1.83 -5.92 -7.59
CA CYS A 77 2.70 -5.60 -6.47
C CYS A 77 3.38 -4.23 -6.62
N MET A 78 3.98 -3.96 -7.79
CA MET A 78 4.67 -2.69 -8.04
C MET A 78 3.69 -1.50 -8.06
N TRP A 79 2.50 -1.68 -8.62
CA TRP A 79 1.45 -0.66 -8.60
C TRP A 79 0.98 -0.37 -7.17
N LEU A 80 0.73 -1.41 -6.38
CA LEU A 80 0.31 -1.29 -4.98
C LEU A 80 1.36 -0.59 -4.11
N VAL A 81 2.65 -0.92 -4.28
CA VAL A 81 3.74 -0.25 -3.56
C VAL A 81 3.84 1.22 -3.97
N GLY A 82 3.67 1.54 -5.25
CA GLY A 82 3.60 2.93 -5.71
C GLY A 82 2.44 3.70 -5.08
N LEU A 83 1.26 3.07 -5.01
CA LEU A 83 0.09 3.66 -4.36
C LEU A 83 0.32 3.87 -2.86
N PHE A 84 0.96 2.91 -2.19
CA PHE A 84 1.38 3.04 -0.79
C PHE A 84 2.31 4.24 -0.58
N ILE A 85 3.36 4.38 -1.38
CA ILE A 85 4.32 5.50 -1.27
C ILE A 85 3.61 6.84 -1.46
N ALA A 86 2.77 6.96 -2.50
CA ALA A 86 1.99 8.18 -2.73
C ALA A 86 1.03 8.47 -1.56
N THR A 87 0.39 7.43 -1.01
CA THR A 87 -0.49 7.57 0.15
C THR A 87 0.26 8.03 1.39
N ALA A 88 1.47 7.51 1.62
CA ALA A 88 2.32 7.93 2.72
C ALA A 88 2.72 9.41 2.59
N GLN A 89 3.13 9.85 1.40
CA GLN A 89 3.47 11.25 1.13
C GLN A 89 2.28 12.17 1.39
N ASP A 90 1.13 11.88 0.76
CA ASP A 90 -0.10 12.66 0.94
C ASP A 90 -0.51 12.73 2.42
N TYR A 91 -0.41 11.61 3.14
CA TYR A 91 -0.80 11.52 4.55
C TYR A 91 0.10 12.41 5.42
N LEU A 92 1.41 12.25 5.30
CA LEU A 92 2.38 13.04 6.08
C LEU A 92 2.24 14.53 5.78
N GLU A 93 2.05 14.91 4.51
CA GLU A 93 1.77 16.30 4.13
C GLU A 93 0.48 16.83 4.77
N SER A 94 -0.61 16.05 4.74
CA SER A 94 -1.89 16.44 5.34
C SER A 94 -1.84 16.64 6.87
N LYS A 95 -0.86 16.00 7.52
CA LYS A 95 -0.59 16.13 8.96
C LYS A 95 0.45 17.19 9.30
N ASN A 96 0.91 17.95 8.30
CA ASN A 96 2.02 18.91 8.45
C ASN A 96 3.29 18.27 9.02
N ILE A 97 3.52 16.99 8.75
CA ILE A 97 4.73 16.29 9.16
C ILE A 97 5.81 16.58 8.11
N GLU A 98 6.95 17.09 8.54
CA GLU A 98 8.12 17.25 7.69
C GLU A 98 8.85 15.93 7.54
N PHE A 99 9.13 15.52 6.30
CA PHE A 99 9.81 14.27 6.00
C PHE A 99 10.70 14.38 4.77
N VAL A 100 11.67 13.48 4.69
CA VAL A 100 12.46 13.23 3.46
C VAL A 100 12.20 11.80 3.01
N PHE A 101 11.69 11.65 1.79
CA PHE A 101 11.57 10.35 1.14
C PHE A 101 12.89 9.97 0.47
N LYS A 102 13.44 8.81 0.83
CA LYS A 102 14.64 8.25 0.20
C LYS A 102 14.29 6.96 -0.51
N ASN A 103 14.47 6.93 -1.83
CA ASN A 103 14.39 5.72 -2.62
C ASN A 103 15.78 5.07 -2.72
N LEU A 104 15.98 3.98 -1.97
CA LEU A 104 17.24 3.24 -1.91
C LEU A 104 17.23 2.02 -2.85
N GLY A 105 16.22 1.92 -3.74
CA GLY A 105 15.98 0.80 -4.63
C GLY A 105 15.11 -0.27 -3.98
N PHE A 106 14.08 -0.73 -4.71
CA PHE A 106 13.10 -1.69 -4.19
C PHE A 106 13.75 -2.99 -3.67
N PRO A 107 13.37 -3.49 -2.47
CA PRO A 107 12.29 -3.02 -1.61
C PRO A 107 12.68 -1.93 -0.60
N ASN A 108 13.89 -1.38 -0.67
CA ASN A 108 14.42 -0.44 0.31
C ASN A 108 14.06 1.01 -0.05
N PHE A 109 13.23 1.60 0.80
CA PHE A 109 12.93 3.03 0.79
C PHE A 109 12.49 3.45 2.20
N THR A 110 12.68 4.73 2.53
CA THR A 110 12.39 5.23 3.88
C THR A 110 11.77 6.63 3.84
N PHE A 111 10.96 6.92 4.85
CA PHE A 111 10.47 8.25 5.19
C PHE A 111 11.19 8.71 6.46
N GLU A 112 12.16 9.59 6.31
CA GLU A 112 12.85 10.18 7.46
C GLU A 112 12.03 11.34 7.98
N ILE A 113 11.38 11.15 9.13
CA ILE A 113 10.58 12.19 9.79
C ILE A 113 11.54 13.18 10.46
N ILE A 114 11.41 14.46 10.09
CA ILE A 114 12.26 15.55 10.58
C ILE A 114 11.60 16.24 11.78
N GLY A 115 10.27 16.41 11.75
CA GLY A 115 9.50 17.07 12.79
C GLY A 115 8.12 17.51 12.32
N GLU A 116 7.44 18.34 13.10
CA GLU A 116 6.23 19.03 12.68
C GLU A 116 6.62 20.35 11.99
N LYS A 117 6.05 20.63 10.82
CA LYS A 117 6.20 21.95 10.19
C LYS A 117 5.51 22.98 11.07
N ALA A 118 6.29 23.94 11.58
CA ALA A 118 5.73 25.12 12.22
C ALA A 118 4.85 25.87 11.20
N CYS A 119 3.60 26.16 11.57
CA CYS A 119 2.69 26.98 10.78
C CYS A 119 3.21 28.39 10.53
#